data_AF-A0A365T9A6-F1
#
_entry.id   AF-A0A365T9A6-F1
#
_cell.length_a   1.000
_cell.length_b   1.000
_cell.length_c   1.000
_cell.angle_alpha   90.00
_cell.angle_beta   90.00
_cell.angle_gamma   90.00
#
_symmetry.space_group_name_H-M   'P 1'
#
loop_
_entity.id
_entity.type
_entity.pdbx_description
1 polymer ?
#
loop_
_entity_poly.entity_id
_entity_poly.type
_entity_poly.pdbx_seq_one_letter_code
_entity_poly.pdbx_strand_id
1 'polypeptide(L)'
;MKSVALAVLQLLALAIPPIAVLIKMLRNSDDLPWSHRKWSFGMAILSIVLFISAGIAVLVYLSTEYALNPLLQLALAFTVLGLVPFALFAGVLYKEHRMTFGP
;
A
#
# COMPACT_ATOMS: atom_id res chain seq x y z
N MET A 1 16.54 -13.69 12.23
CA MET A 1 15.29 -12.90 12.40
C MET A 1 15.43 -11.46 11.88
N LYS A 2 16.45 -10.68 12.27
CA LYS A 2 16.72 -9.33 11.68
C LYS A 2 16.77 -9.32 10.14
N SER A 3 17.42 -10.31 9.54
CA SER A 3 17.53 -10.45 8.08
C SER A 3 16.19 -10.68 7.39
N VAL A 4 15.25 -11.35 8.06
CA VAL A 4 13.90 -11.64 7.54
C VAL A 4 13.06 -10.38 7.55
N ALA A 5 13.06 -9.63 8.65
CA ALA A 5 12.34 -8.36 8.74
C ALA A 5 12.84 -7.34 7.69
N LEU A 6 14.16 -7.26 7.49
CA LEU A 6 14.75 -6.39 6.47
C LEU A 6 14.35 -6.83 5.05
N ALA A 7 14.37 -8.15 4.77
CA ALA A 7 13.94 -8.69 3.49
C ALA A 7 12.46 -8.40 3.21
N VAL A 8 11.59 -8.47 4.23
CA VAL A 8 10.17 -8.12 4.10
C VAL A 8 9.99 -6.63 3.82
N LEU A 9 10.73 -5.75 4.51
CA LEU A 9 10.70 -4.30 4.23
C LEU A 9 11.20 -3.96 2.82
N GLN A 10 12.23 -4.66 2.33
CA GLN A 10 12.73 -4.50 0.98
C GLN A 10 11.72 -4.99 -0.08
N LEU A 11 11.08 -6.13 0.17
CA LEU A 11 9.99 -6.64 -0.67
C LEU A 11 8.81 -5.66 -0.73
N LEU A 12 8.45 -5.06 0.41
CA LEU A 12 7.44 -4.02 0.49
C LEU A 12 7.82 -2.79 -0.35
N ALA A 13 9.05 -2.30 -0.21
CA ALA A 13 9.55 -1.17 -0.97
C ALA A 13 9.57 -1.45 -2.49
N LEU A 14 9.88 -2.68 -2.90
CA LEU A 14 9.86 -3.12 -4.30
C LEU A 14 8.43 -3.27 -4.86
N ALA A 15 7.43 -3.55 -4.02
CA ALA A 15 6.06 -3.77 -4.45
C ALA A 15 5.26 -2.47 -4.69
N ILE A 16 5.61 -1.37 -4.02
CA ILE A 16 4.87 -0.09 -4.14
C ILE A 16 4.90 0.50 -5.57
N PRO A 17 6.05 0.61 -6.26
CA PRO A 17 6.09 1.19 -7.60
C PRO A 17 5.27 0.40 -8.66
N PRO A 18 5.35 -0.95 -8.72
CA PRO A 18 4.52 -1.75 -9.62
C PRO A 18 3.02 -1.53 -9.39
N ILE A 19 2.58 -1.41 -8.13
CA ILE A 19 1.16 -1.19 -7.82
C ILE A 19 0.69 0.19 -8.32
N ALA A 20 1.50 1.23 -8.13
CA ALA A 20 1.20 2.56 -8.65
C ALA A 20 1.11 2.56 -10.19
N VAL A 21 2.00 1.82 -10.86
CA VAL A 21 1.96 1.63 -12.31
C VAL A 21 0.71 0.85 -12.74
N LEU A 22 0.35 -0.23 -12.05
CA LEU A 22 -0.87 -1.01 -12.33
C LEU A 22 -2.13 -0.15 -12.20
N ILE A 23 -2.23 0.70 -11.19
CA ILE A 23 -3.35 1.64 -11.02
C ILE A 23 -3.39 2.64 -12.19
N LYS A 24 -2.23 3.16 -12.60
CA LYS A 24 -2.14 4.07 -13.76
C LYS A 24 -2.55 3.37 -15.07
N MET A 25 -2.13 2.12 -15.28
CA MET A 25 -2.48 1.34 -16.46
C MET A 25 -3.98 0.98 -16.46
N LEU A 26 -4.55 0.59 -15.32
CA LEU A 26 -5.98 0.33 -15.17
C LEU A 26 -6.84 1.58 -15.42
N ARG A 27 -6.36 2.75 -14.99
CA ARG A 27 -7.02 4.03 -15.22
C ARG A 27 -7.12 4.40 -16.71
N ASN A 28 -6.16 3.97 -17.53
CA ASN A 28 -6.07 4.29 -18.95
C ASN A 28 -6.54 3.15 -19.88
N SER A 29 -7.13 2.09 -19.32
CA SER A 29 -7.59 0.94 -20.10
C SER A 29 -9.00 1.21 -20.62
N ASP A 30 -9.12 1.62 -21.89
CA ASP A 30 -10.42 1.91 -22.51
C ASP A 30 -11.23 0.67 -22.90
N ASP A 31 -10.58 -0.50 -23.04
CA ASP A 31 -11.21 -1.72 -23.59
C ASP A 31 -11.85 -2.67 -22.56
N LEU A 32 -11.69 -2.43 -21.26
CA LEU A 32 -12.20 -3.33 -20.22
C LEU A 32 -13.66 -3.00 -19.84
N PRO A 33 -14.59 -3.97 -19.82
CA PRO A 33 -15.94 -3.72 -19.29
C PRO A 33 -15.89 -3.34 -17.81
N TRP A 34 -16.82 -2.47 -17.39
CA TRP A 34 -16.84 -1.86 -16.04
C TRP A 34 -16.77 -2.87 -14.89
N SER A 35 -17.44 -4.02 -15.02
CA SER A 35 -17.40 -5.09 -14.01
C SER A 35 -15.98 -5.55 -13.74
N HIS A 36 -15.16 -5.70 -14.78
CA HIS A 36 -13.77 -6.15 -14.69
C HIS A 36 -12.87 -5.01 -14.17
N ARG A 37 -13.10 -3.75 -14.58
CA ARG A 37 -12.36 -2.60 -14.00
C ARG A 37 -12.57 -2.49 -12.49
N LYS A 38 -13.82 -2.64 -12.03
CA LYS A 38 -14.15 -2.59 -10.59
C LYS A 38 -13.41 -3.66 -9.78
N TRP A 39 -13.36 -4.90 -10.29
CA TRP A 39 -12.61 -5.98 -9.66
C TRP A 39 -11.11 -5.71 -9.67
N SER A 40 -10.54 -5.26 -10.78
CA SER A 40 -9.11 -4.96 -10.89
C SER A 40 -8.68 -3.81 -9.97
N PHE A 41 -9.47 -2.73 -9.90
CA PHE A 41 -9.23 -1.63 -8.96
C PHE A 41 -9.38 -2.09 -7.51
N GLY A 42 -10.39 -2.91 -7.22
CA GLY A 42 -10.59 -3.52 -5.90
C GLY A 42 -9.40 -4.39 -5.49
N MET A 43 -8.87 -5.20 -6.41
CA MET A 43 -7.67 -6.02 -6.18
C MET A 43 -6.42 -5.17 -5.97
N ALA A 44 -6.27 -4.07 -6.71
CA ALA A 44 -5.16 -3.13 -6.51
C ALA A 44 -5.21 -2.48 -5.11
N ILE A 45 -6.39 -2.01 -4.68
CA ILE A 45 -6.58 -1.44 -3.34
C ILE A 45 -6.35 -2.50 -2.26
N LEU A 46 -6.89 -3.71 -2.43
CA LEU A 46 -6.69 -4.81 -1.49
C LEU A 46 -5.20 -5.15 -1.37
N SER A 47 -4.46 -5.19 -2.48
CA SER A 47 -3.02 -5.40 -2.48
C SER A 47 -2.30 -4.30 -1.71
N ILE A 48 -2.65 -3.03 -1.91
CA ILE A 48 -2.12 -1.90 -1.13
C ILE A 48 -2.35 -2.12 0.37
N VAL A 49 -3.59 -2.43 0.77
CA VAL A 49 -3.95 -2.61 2.17
C VAL A 49 -3.15 -3.76 2.78
N LEU A 50 -3.05 -4.90 2.09
CA LEU A 50 -2.28 -6.04 2.56
C LEU A 50 -0.79 -5.72 2.73
N PHE A 51 -0.19 -5.00 1.78
CA PHE A 51 1.21 -4.57 1.90
C PHE A 51 1.40 -3.59 3.08
N ILE A 52 0.51 -2.61 3.25
CA ILE A 52 0.53 -1.70 4.39
C ILE A 52 0.42 -2.48 5.70
N SER A 53 -0.53 -3.41 5.82
CA SER A 53 -0.73 -4.24 7.00
C SER A 53 0.50 -5.11 7.31
N ALA A 54 1.11 -5.71 6.29
CA ALA A 54 2.34 -6.48 6.44
C ALA A 54 3.51 -5.59 6.95
N GLY A 55 3.65 -4.38 6.40
CA GLY A 55 4.63 -3.40 6.88
C GLY A 55 4.42 -3.04 8.34
N ILE A 56 3.19 -2.67 8.72
CA ILE A 56 2.84 -2.36 10.10
C ILE A 56 3.14 -3.55 11.03
N ALA A 57 2.77 -4.77 10.65
CA ALA A 57 3.03 -5.95 11.46
C ALA A 57 4.53 -6.18 11.70
N VAL A 58 5.37 -6.01 10.67
CA VAL A 58 6.83 -6.09 10.82
C VAL A 58 7.37 -5.00 11.73
N LEU A 59 6.87 -3.77 11.61
CA LEU A 59 7.30 -2.65 12.46
C LEU A 59 6.92 -2.87 13.93
N VAL A 60 5.70 -3.34 14.18
CA VAL A 60 5.22 -3.70 15.52
C VAL A 60 6.09 -4.80 16.11
N TYR A 61 6.33 -5.88 15.36
CA TYR A 61 7.23 -6.95 15.81
C TYR A 61 8.63 -6.44 16.14
N LEU A 62 9.21 -5.58 15.30
CA LEU A 62 10.53 -5.01 15.59
C LEU A 62 10.54 -4.14 16.85
N SER A 63 9.43 -3.44 17.14
CA SER A 63 9.31 -2.61 18.34
C SER A 63 9.10 -3.39 19.64
N THR A 64 8.49 -4.58 19.58
CA THR A 64 8.32 -5.43 20.77
C THR A 64 9.57 -6.25 21.08
N GLU A 65 10.25 -6.75 20.04
CA GLU A 65 11.30 -7.76 20.21
C GLU A 65 12.70 -7.17 20.36
N TYR A 66 12.87 -5.88 20.05
CA TYR A 66 14.15 -5.20 20.12
C TYR A 66 14.02 -3.90 20.90
N ALA A 67 15.00 -3.63 21.77
CA ALA A 67 15.18 -2.34 22.41
C ALA A 67 15.66 -1.31 21.37
N LEU A 68 14.71 -0.80 20.58
CA LEU A 68 14.98 0.23 19.57
C LEU A 68 15.26 1.57 20.25
N ASN A 69 16.22 2.32 19.71
CA ASN A 69 16.48 3.69 20.14
C ASN A 69 15.19 4.53 19.99
N PRO A 70 14.84 5.43 20.94
CA PRO A 70 13.66 6.28 20.86
C PRO A 70 13.52 7.05 19.54
N LEU A 71 14.63 7.53 18.96
CA LEU A 71 14.62 8.20 17.64
C LEU A 71 14.12 7.27 16.53
N LEU A 72 14.52 5.99 16.58
CA LEU A 72 14.11 4.99 15.61
C LEU A 72 12.63 4.65 15.78
N GLN A 73 12.15 4.52 17.03
CA GLN A 73 10.70 4.32 17.29
C GLN A 73 9.86 5.48 16.75
N LEU A 74 10.34 6.71 16.91
CA LEU A 74 9.68 7.92 16.42
C LEU A 74 9.65 7.96 14.88
N ALA A 75 10.75 7.55 14.22
CA ALA A 75 10.80 7.39 12.77
C ALA A 75 9.84 6.30 12.26
N LEU A 76 9.73 5.18 12.98
CA LEU A 76 8.76 4.12 12.65
C LEU A 76 7.31 4.62 12.81
N ALA A 77 7.02 5.36 13.87
CA ALA A 77 5.71 5.96 14.08
C ALA A 77 5.34 6.93 12.95
N PHE A 78 6.28 7.80 12.54
CA PHE A 78 6.08 8.69 11.38
C PHE A 78 5.88 7.93 10.07
N THR A 79 6.56 6.79 9.90
CA THR A 79 6.37 5.94 8.72
C THR A 79 4.93 5.40 8.67
N VAL A 80 4.40 4.91 9.81
CA VAL A 80 3.00 4.45 9.90
C VAL A 80 2.03 5.61 9.69
N LEU A 81 2.28 6.78 10.27
CA LEU A 81 1.45 7.98 10.05
C LEU A 81 1.45 8.40 8.58
N GLY A 82 2.57 8.26 7.87
CA GLY A 82 2.69 8.52 6.43
C GLY A 82 1.87 7.57 5.54
N LEU A 83 1.49 6.39 6.04
CA LEU A 83 0.60 5.47 5.30
C LEU A 83 -0.85 5.96 5.28
N VAL A 84 -1.26 6.80 6.25
CA VAL A 84 -2.61 7.38 6.30
C VAL A 84 -2.93 8.24 5.08
N PRO A 85 -2.15 9.29 4.74
CA PRO A 85 -2.41 10.09 3.55
C PRO A 85 -2.33 9.26 2.25
N PHE A 86 -1.48 8.24 2.20
CA PHE A 86 -1.42 7.32 1.06
C PHE A 86 -2.71 6.50 0.90
N ALA A 87 -3.23 5.94 1.99
CA ALA A 87 -4.51 5.21 1.97
C ALA A 87 -5.68 6.12 1.57
N LEU A 88 -5.71 7.36 2.09
CA LEU A 88 -6.69 8.37 1.70
C LEU A 88 -6.60 8.70 0.20
N PHE A 89 -5.39 8.89 -0.32
CA PHE A 89 -5.16 9.15 -1.74
C PHE A 89 -5.63 8.00 -2.63
N ALA A 90 -5.35 6.74 -2.26
CA ALA A 90 -5.86 5.58 -2.97
C ALA A 90 -7.41 5.55 -2.99
N GLY A 91 -8.05 5.93 -1.86
CA GLY A 91 -9.50 6.08 -1.79
C GLY A 91 -10.05 7.19 -2.71
N VAL A 92 -9.35 8.33 -2.81
CA VAL A 92 -9.71 9.40 -3.75
C VAL A 92 -9.60 8.92 -5.20
N LEU A 93 -8.52 8.22 -5.55
CA LEU A 93 -8.34 7.65 -6.90
C LEU A 93 -9.46 6.67 -7.27
N TYR A 94 -9.90 5.84 -6.32
CA TYR A 94 -11.04 4.95 -6.54
C TYR A 94 -12.34 5.74 -6.80
N LYS A 95 -12.57 6.81 -6.01
CA LYS A 95 -13.75 7.67 -6.17
C LYS A 95 -13.74 8.38 -7.53
N GLU A 96 -12.60 8.94 -7.94
CA GLU A 96 -12.41 9.58 -9.25
C GLU A 96 -12.66 8.58 -10.38
N HIS A 97 -12.02 7.40 -10.32
CA HIS A 97 -12.17 6.35 -11.33
C HIS A 97 -13.63 5.89 -11.48
N ARG A 98 -14.36 5.79 -10.37
CA ARG A 98 -15.80 5.48 -10.38
C ARG A 98 -16.64 6.56 -11.07
N MET A 99 -16.32 7.84 -10.88
CA MET A 99 -17.05 8.92 -11.56
C MET A 99 -16.76 8.96 -13.06
N THR A 100 -15.56 8.56 -13.49
CA THR A 100 -15.17 8.61 -14.91
C THR A 100 -15.68 7.41 -15.71
N PHE A 101 -15.73 6.22 -15.13
CA PHE A 101 -15.95 4.97 -15.89
C PHE A 101 -17.06 4.05 -15.34
N GLY A 102 -17.62 4.37 -14.17
CA GLY A 102 -18.81 3.68 -13.66
C GLY A 102 -20.08 4.13 -14.37
N PRO A 103 -21.20 3.37 -14.27
CA PRO A 103 -22.50 3.83 -14.72
C PRO A 103 -22.93 5.08 -13.95
#